data_AF-A0A382VZ38-F1
#
_entry.id   AF-A0A382VZ38-F1
#
_cell.length_a   1.000
_cell.length_b   1.000
_cell.length_c   1.000
_cell.angle_alpha   90.00
_cell.angle_beta   90.00
_cell.angle_gamma   90.00
#
_symmetry.space_group_name_H-M   'P 1'
#
loop_
_entity.id
_entity.type
_entity.pdbx_description
1 polymer ?
#
loop_
_entity_poly.entity_id
_entity_poly.type
_entity_poly.pdbx_seq_one_letter_code
_entity_poly.pdbx_strand_id
1 'polypeptide(L)'
;METLPTDSAVGAREQQRPPVDPPGFPSAPRGPLAGALRQYLDIFVQNAVKEPAPARGPVPDDPYRRMVDIKGYSYFMNASQVGICRMEPNAWCRGAEPLTHEFAIVLLLEHGRIPEPENPARAWIEPAVEEAADCRIGGIAVCLAGHISQLGWSATAHVRAAGSVDAGRLSVLAGLNVRIEDQLYNPFIARGFSLAVVTTDYVLEVDQPLADKALRAKGVGYWLGRNGATSGRER
;
A
#
# COMPACT_ATOMS: atom_id res chain seq x y z
N MET A 1 3.04 -11.74 -8.66
CA MET A 1 1.82 -10.93 -8.95
C MET A 1 1.49 -10.97 -10.44
N GLU A 2 2.50 -10.90 -11.30
CA GLU A 2 2.46 -10.90 -12.76
C GLU A 2 1.75 -12.08 -13.43
N THR A 3 1.63 -13.23 -12.75
CA THR A 3 0.93 -14.40 -13.29
C THR A 3 -0.57 -14.43 -12.96
N LEU A 4 -1.06 -13.45 -12.19
CA LEU A 4 -2.46 -13.40 -11.78
C LEU A 4 -3.34 -12.85 -12.91
N PRO A 5 -4.55 -13.40 -13.09
CA PRO A 5 -5.48 -12.89 -14.07
C PRO A 5 -6.03 -11.51 -13.66
N THR A 6 -6.17 -10.63 -14.64
CA THR A 6 -6.68 -9.27 -14.49
C THR A 6 -8.06 -9.10 -15.14
N ASP A 7 -8.80 -8.07 -14.73
CA ASP A 7 -10.12 -7.71 -15.26
C ASP A 7 -10.33 -6.19 -15.22
N SER A 8 -10.33 -5.55 -16.38
CA SER A 8 -10.50 -4.09 -16.49
C SER A 8 -11.90 -3.61 -16.09
N ALA A 9 -12.92 -4.49 -16.11
CA ALA A 9 -14.28 -4.12 -15.69
C ALA A 9 -14.38 -3.85 -14.18
N VAL A 10 -13.40 -4.28 -13.38
CA VAL A 10 -13.30 -3.93 -11.95
C VAL A 10 -13.20 -2.42 -11.75
N GLY A 11 -12.47 -1.71 -12.62
CA GLY A 11 -12.32 -0.25 -12.51
C GLY A 11 -13.66 0.48 -12.53
N ALA A 12 -14.54 0.12 -13.48
CA ALA A 12 -15.87 0.71 -13.58
C ALA A 12 -16.75 0.43 -12.34
N ARG A 13 -16.60 -0.75 -11.72
CA ARG A 13 -17.32 -1.10 -10.48
C ARG A 13 -16.81 -0.27 -9.29
N GLU A 14 -15.51 -0.07 -9.16
CA GLU A 14 -14.92 0.76 -8.11
C GLU A 14 -15.26 2.25 -8.28
N GLN A 15 -15.37 2.74 -9.52
CA GLN A 15 -15.79 4.13 -9.81
C GLN A 15 -17.25 4.43 -9.38
N GLN A 16 -18.11 3.41 -9.31
CA GLN A 16 -19.51 3.57 -8.87
C GLN A 16 -19.67 3.59 -7.35
N ARG A 17 -18.63 3.24 -6.60
CA ARG A 17 -18.68 3.23 -5.13
C ARG A 17 -18.58 4.64 -4.55
N PRO A 18 -19.32 4.94 -3.46
CA PRO A 18 -19.24 6.24 -2.82
C PRO A 18 -17.86 6.46 -2.18
N PRO A 19 -17.43 7.72 -2.00
CA PRO A 19 -16.29 8.06 -1.15
C PRO A 19 -16.48 7.57 0.29
N VAL A 20 -15.40 7.12 0.90
CA VAL A 20 -15.34 6.68 2.31
C VAL A 20 -14.86 7.81 3.22
N ASP A 21 -15.03 7.64 4.53
CA ASP A 21 -14.44 8.55 5.52
C ASP A 21 -12.90 8.41 5.57
N PRO A 22 -12.17 9.46 5.97
CA PRO A 22 -10.73 9.40 6.14
C PRO A 22 -10.29 8.27 7.08
N PRO A 23 -9.12 7.63 6.84
CA PRO A 23 -8.60 6.60 7.72
C PRO A 23 -8.27 7.18 9.11
N GLY A 24 -8.38 6.34 10.12
CA GLY A 24 -7.99 6.65 11.48
C GLY A 24 -7.89 5.40 12.33
N PHE A 25 -7.32 5.53 13.52
CA PHE A 25 -7.32 4.44 14.49
C PHE A 25 -8.68 4.37 15.20
N PRO A 26 -9.42 3.25 15.09
CA PRO A 26 -10.79 3.16 15.63
C PRO A 26 -10.82 3.07 17.16
N SER A 27 -9.70 2.74 17.79
CA SER A 27 -9.58 2.58 19.24
C SER A 27 -8.25 3.11 19.75
N ALA A 28 -8.15 3.35 21.06
CA ALA A 28 -6.88 3.62 21.73
C ALA A 28 -5.87 2.47 21.53
N PRO A 29 -4.55 2.76 21.52
CA PRO A 29 -3.54 1.72 21.38
C PRO A 29 -3.58 0.76 22.57
N ARG A 30 -3.43 -0.53 22.32
CA ARG A 30 -3.41 -1.56 23.36
C ARG A 30 -1.98 -1.96 23.70
N GLY A 31 -1.53 -1.58 24.89
CA GLY A 31 -0.19 -1.88 25.38
C GLY A 31 0.88 -0.87 24.93
N PRO A 32 2.07 -0.91 25.54
CA PRO A 32 3.11 0.10 25.35
C PRO A 32 3.69 0.10 23.92
N LEU A 33 3.80 -1.09 23.29
CA LEU A 33 4.32 -1.20 21.93
C LEU A 33 3.40 -0.51 20.91
N ALA A 34 2.10 -0.76 20.96
CA ALA A 34 1.13 -0.10 20.08
C ALA A 34 1.17 1.42 20.26
N GLY A 35 1.28 1.90 21.51
CA GLY A 35 1.39 3.34 21.81
C GLY A 35 2.64 3.97 21.20
N ALA A 36 3.80 3.32 21.36
CA ALA A 36 5.05 3.77 20.77
C ALA A 36 4.99 3.78 19.24
N LEU A 37 4.43 2.75 18.61
CA LEU A 37 4.33 2.65 17.15
C LEU A 37 3.46 3.77 16.55
N ARG A 38 2.37 4.17 17.20
CA ARG A 38 1.58 5.33 16.77
C ARG A 38 2.40 6.62 16.88
N GLN A 39 3.13 6.80 17.98
CA GLN A 39 4.02 7.96 18.14
C GLN A 39 5.10 8.02 17.04
N TYR A 40 5.69 6.88 16.68
CA TYR A 40 6.66 6.82 15.58
C TYR A 40 6.03 7.14 14.22
N LEU A 41 4.80 6.66 13.97
CA LEU A 41 4.06 7.03 12.76
C LEU A 41 3.79 8.54 12.71
N ASP A 42 3.42 9.15 13.83
CA ASP A 42 3.22 10.60 13.92
C ASP A 42 4.52 11.36 13.62
N ILE A 43 5.66 10.89 14.14
CA ILE A 43 6.98 11.48 13.84
C ILE A 43 7.27 11.40 12.34
N PHE A 44 7.01 10.27 11.67
CA PHE A 44 7.17 10.17 10.22
C PHE A 44 6.30 11.19 9.48
N VAL A 45 5.02 11.30 9.84
CA VAL A 45 4.09 12.24 9.21
C VAL A 45 4.52 13.69 9.43
N GLN A 46 4.95 14.05 10.64
CA GLN A 46 5.39 15.41 10.97
C GLN A 46 6.64 15.82 10.18
N ASN A 47 7.51 14.87 9.87
CA ASN A 47 8.76 15.10 9.15
C ASN A 47 8.67 14.79 7.64
N ALA A 48 7.46 14.55 7.11
CA ALA A 48 7.26 14.30 5.70
C ALA A 48 7.66 15.54 4.87
N VAL A 49 8.41 15.32 3.78
CA VAL A 49 8.72 16.36 2.80
C VAL A 49 7.42 16.77 2.09
N LYS A 50 7.08 18.05 2.16
CA LYS A 50 5.82 18.58 1.61
C LYS A 50 6.00 19.29 0.27
N GLU A 51 7.19 19.87 0.04
CA GLU A 51 7.47 20.66 -1.14
C GLU A 51 8.47 19.92 -2.04
N PRO A 52 8.19 19.80 -3.35
CA PRO A 52 9.14 19.21 -4.28
C PRO A 52 10.35 20.12 -4.48
N ALA A 53 11.48 19.52 -4.83
CA ALA A 53 12.68 20.25 -5.24
C ALA A 53 12.36 21.17 -6.44
N PRO A 54 12.90 22.41 -6.47
CA PRO A 54 12.57 23.37 -7.52
C PRO A 54 13.08 22.95 -8.91
N ALA A 55 14.16 22.17 -8.96
CA ALA A 55 14.71 21.61 -10.18
C ALA A 55 14.31 20.13 -10.30
N ARG A 56 13.91 19.73 -11.51
CA ARG A 56 13.68 18.31 -11.82
C ARG A 56 15.01 17.57 -11.87
N GLY A 57 15.11 16.48 -11.13
CA GLY A 57 16.25 15.56 -11.17
C GLY A 57 16.30 14.78 -12.50
N PRO A 58 17.46 14.22 -12.86
CA PRO A 58 17.57 13.36 -14.02
C PRO A 58 16.80 12.06 -13.77
N VAL A 59 15.75 11.81 -14.55
CA VAL A 59 14.97 10.58 -14.52
C VAL A 59 14.80 10.04 -15.94
N PRO A 60 14.58 8.73 -16.14
CA PRO A 60 14.26 8.17 -17.44
C PRO A 60 13.00 8.83 -18.04
N ASP A 61 12.92 9.01 -19.35
CA ASP A 61 11.68 9.50 -20.00
C ASP A 61 10.58 8.45 -20.06
N ASP A 62 10.97 7.16 -20.08
CA ASP A 62 10.07 6.02 -20.15
C ASP A 62 9.29 5.79 -18.83
N PRO A 63 7.93 5.92 -18.84
CA PRO A 63 7.11 5.68 -17.66
C PRO A 63 7.19 4.23 -17.12
N TYR A 64 7.46 3.25 -17.98
CA TYR A 64 7.68 1.87 -17.55
C TYR A 64 8.92 1.79 -16.66
N ARG A 65 10.03 2.37 -17.11
CA ARG A 65 11.27 2.39 -16.34
C ARG A 65 11.10 3.09 -15.00
N ARG A 66 10.38 4.23 -14.96
CA ARG A 66 10.05 4.92 -13.71
C ARG A 66 9.24 4.03 -12.76
N MET A 67 8.25 3.32 -13.28
CA MET A 67 7.46 2.36 -12.51
C MET A 67 8.34 1.25 -11.92
N VAL A 68 9.27 0.70 -12.70
CA VAL A 68 10.23 -0.31 -12.22
C VAL A 68 11.10 0.24 -11.10
N ASP A 69 11.64 1.45 -11.24
CA ASP A 69 12.51 2.07 -10.22
C ASP A 69 11.72 2.36 -8.93
N ILE A 70 10.48 2.86 -9.03
CA ILE A 70 9.58 3.11 -7.88
C ILE A 70 9.23 1.80 -7.16
N LYS A 71 8.79 0.76 -7.89
CA LYS A 71 8.50 -0.54 -7.28
C LYS A 71 9.76 -1.14 -6.67
N GLY A 72 10.89 -1.03 -7.35
CA GLY A 72 12.20 -1.48 -6.87
C GLY A 72 12.58 -0.84 -5.54
N TYR A 73 12.43 0.50 -5.42
CA TYR A 73 12.62 1.22 -4.16
C TYR A 73 11.69 0.69 -3.06
N SER A 74 10.41 0.52 -3.36
CA SER A 74 9.43 0.06 -2.37
C SER A 74 9.69 -1.37 -1.88
N TYR A 75 10.10 -2.28 -2.78
CA TYR A 75 10.54 -3.63 -2.39
C TYR A 75 11.85 -3.62 -1.61
N PHE A 76 12.82 -2.78 -1.99
CA PHE A 76 14.05 -2.57 -1.22
C PHE A 76 13.75 -2.11 0.23
N MET A 77 12.73 -1.28 0.41
CA MET A 77 12.26 -0.82 1.71
C MET A 77 11.40 -1.86 2.48
N ASN A 78 11.23 -3.06 1.93
CA ASN A 78 10.48 -4.20 2.48
C ASN A 78 8.95 -4.05 2.48
N ALA A 79 8.36 -3.34 1.51
CA ALA A 79 6.94 -3.51 1.21
C ALA A 79 6.68 -4.95 0.74
N SER A 80 5.59 -5.58 1.18
CA SER A 80 5.26 -6.96 0.78
C SER A 80 4.76 -7.04 -0.65
N GLN A 81 3.95 -6.06 -1.08
CA GLN A 81 3.49 -5.89 -2.45
C GLN A 81 3.37 -4.41 -2.79
N VAL A 82 3.52 -4.10 -4.08
CA VAL A 82 3.43 -2.73 -4.60
C VAL A 82 2.66 -2.77 -5.92
N GLY A 83 1.68 -1.86 -6.04
CA GLY A 83 0.90 -1.68 -7.26
C GLY A 83 0.73 -0.20 -7.56
N ILE A 84 0.51 0.16 -8.81
CA ILE A 84 0.35 1.54 -9.26
C ILE A 84 -0.94 1.64 -10.07
N CYS A 85 -1.76 2.66 -9.82
CA CYS A 85 -2.97 2.92 -10.60
C CYS A 85 -3.15 4.42 -10.87
N ARG A 86 -4.09 4.75 -11.76
CA ARG A 86 -4.54 6.13 -11.93
C ARG A 86 -5.38 6.55 -10.74
N MET A 87 -5.28 7.81 -10.36
CA MET A 87 -6.20 8.40 -9.38
C MET A 87 -7.58 8.57 -10.01
N GLU A 88 -8.60 8.07 -9.33
CA GLU A 88 -10.00 8.28 -9.67
C GLU A 88 -10.59 9.37 -8.76
N PRO A 89 -11.52 10.21 -9.24
CA PRO A 89 -12.10 11.29 -8.42
C PRO A 89 -12.73 10.80 -7.12
N ASN A 90 -13.38 9.63 -7.16
CA ASN A 90 -14.02 9.07 -5.98
C ASN A 90 -13.04 8.44 -4.98
N ALA A 91 -11.75 8.26 -5.34
CA ALA A 91 -10.74 7.70 -4.46
C ALA A 91 -10.29 8.67 -3.35
N TRP A 92 -10.62 9.96 -3.46
CA TRP A 92 -10.46 10.92 -2.37
C TRP A 92 -11.54 10.70 -1.30
N CYS A 93 -11.16 10.73 -0.03
CA CYS A 93 -12.08 10.58 1.10
C CYS A 93 -13.07 11.76 1.18
N ARG A 94 -14.19 11.55 1.86
CA ARG A 94 -15.17 12.59 2.13
C ARG A 94 -14.52 13.77 2.88
N GLY A 95 -14.72 14.99 2.36
CA GLY A 95 -14.17 16.21 2.93
C GLY A 95 -12.68 16.41 2.70
N ALA A 96 -12.03 15.57 1.89
CA ALA A 96 -10.67 15.83 1.43
C ALA A 96 -10.66 16.96 0.40
N GLU A 97 -9.57 17.74 0.39
CA GLU A 97 -9.23 18.66 -0.69
C GLU A 97 -8.33 17.93 -1.70
N PRO A 98 -8.83 17.55 -2.90
CA PRO A 98 -8.07 16.76 -3.86
C PRO A 98 -6.84 17.50 -4.37
N LEU A 99 -5.69 16.82 -4.36
CA LEU A 99 -4.48 17.31 -5.03
C LEU A 99 -4.57 17.02 -6.53
N THR A 100 -3.83 17.78 -7.35
CA THR A 100 -3.66 17.50 -8.79
C THR A 100 -2.68 16.34 -9.02
N HIS A 101 -2.92 15.23 -8.34
CA HIS A 101 -2.14 14.00 -8.46
C HIS A 101 -2.87 13.01 -9.36
N GLU A 102 -2.13 12.46 -10.31
CA GLU A 102 -2.64 11.65 -11.39
C GLU A 102 -2.44 10.14 -11.16
N PHE A 103 -1.51 9.79 -10.28
CA PHE A 103 -1.09 8.42 -10.00
C PHE A 103 -1.13 8.14 -8.50
N ALA A 104 -1.44 6.89 -8.16
CA ALA A 104 -1.35 6.35 -6.82
C ALA A 104 -0.44 5.12 -6.81
N ILE A 105 0.59 5.17 -5.98
CA ILE A 105 1.46 4.04 -5.65
C ILE A 105 0.92 3.43 -4.35
N VAL A 106 0.38 2.22 -4.43
CA VAL A 106 -0.21 1.50 -3.30
C VAL A 106 0.83 0.53 -2.74
N LEU A 107 1.08 0.67 -1.44
CA LEU A 107 2.02 -0.12 -0.69
C LEU A 107 1.24 -1.03 0.26
N LEU A 108 1.55 -2.32 0.23
CA LEU A 108 0.91 -3.32 1.09
C LEU A 108 1.97 -4.02 1.93
N LEU A 109 1.73 -4.13 3.23
CA LEU A 109 2.56 -4.89 4.15
C LEU A 109 1.76 -6.00 4.81
N GLU A 110 2.24 -7.24 4.67
CA GLU A 110 1.71 -8.40 5.38
C GLU A 110 1.94 -8.24 6.88
N HIS A 111 0.90 -8.55 7.66
CA HIS A 111 0.98 -8.53 9.12
C HIS A 111 2.01 -9.53 9.65
N GLY A 112 2.73 -9.11 10.69
CA GLY A 112 3.77 -9.90 11.32
C GLY A 112 3.25 -11.20 11.94
N ARG A 113 4.13 -12.17 12.13
CA ARG A 113 3.80 -13.41 12.83
C ARG A 113 3.58 -13.13 14.31
N ILE A 114 2.58 -13.81 14.88
CA ILE A 114 2.29 -13.77 16.31
C ILE A 114 3.00 -14.95 17.00
N PRO A 115 3.68 -14.74 18.14
CA PRO A 115 4.25 -15.83 18.93
C PRO A 115 3.21 -16.87 19.36
N GLU A 116 3.63 -18.11 19.63
CA GLU A 116 2.76 -19.20 20.08
C GLU A 116 2.00 -18.83 21.37
N PRO A 117 0.82 -19.42 21.64
CA PRO A 117 0.00 -19.07 22.81
C PRO A 117 0.73 -19.09 24.15
N GLU A 118 1.64 -20.05 24.35
CA GLU A 118 2.41 -20.21 25.59
C GLU A 118 3.65 -19.30 25.67
N ASN A 119 3.95 -18.55 24.60
CA ASN A 119 5.09 -17.67 24.57
C ASN A 119 4.77 -16.36 25.33
N PRO A 120 5.52 -16.01 26.39
CA PRO A 120 5.23 -14.81 27.19
C PRO A 120 5.32 -13.51 26.39
N ALA A 121 6.08 -13.48 25.29
CA ALA A 121 6.16 -12.32 24.40
C ALA A 121 4.88 -12.07 23.60
N ARG A 122 3.96 -13.05 23.50
CA ARG A 122 2.71 -12.92 22.75
C ARG A 122 1.89 -11.72 23.23
N ALA A 123 1.78 -11.54 24.55
CA ALA A 123 1.02 -10.45 25.15
C ALA A 123 1.54 -9.05 24.77
N TRP A 124 2.80 -8.94 24.35
CA TRP A 124 3.39 -7.67 23.89
C TRP A 124 3.16 -7.44 22.40
N ILE A 125 3.15 -8.50 21.60
CA ILE A 125 3.13 -8.43 20.14
C ILE A 125 1.70 -8.47 19.58
N GLU A 126 0.90 -9.45 20.00
CA GLU A 126 -0.45 -9.68 19.46
C GLU A 126 -1.34 -8.42 19.45
N PRO A 127 -1.36 -7.58 20.52
CA PRO A 127 -2.21 -6.39 20.52
C PRO A 127 -1.76 -5.27 19.59
N ALA A 128 -0.53 -5.33 19.05
CA ALA A 128 0.15 -4.26 18.33
C ALA A 128 0.51 -4.62 16.88
N VAL A 129 0.05 -5.76 16.35
CA VAL A 129 0.42 -6.25 15.01
C VAL A 129 0.01 -5.26 13.91
N GLU A 130 -1.21 -4.71 14.01
CA GLU A 130 -1.73 -3.75 13.03
C GLU A 130 -0.98 -2.41 13.14
N GLU A 131 -0.78 -1.87 14.34
CA GLU A 131 0.04 -0.66 14.53
C GLU A 131 1.48 -0.83 14.05
N ALA A 132 2.06 -2.03 14.21
CA ALA A 132 3.41 -2.30 13.74
C ALA A 132 3.47 -2.27 12.22
N ALA A 133 2.46 -2.86 11.57
CA ALA A 133 2.37 -2.88 10.12
C ALA A 133 2.06 -1.48 9.55
N ASP A 134 1.11 -0.74 10.15
CA ASP A 134 0.75 0.62 9.77
C ASP A 134 1.92 1.60 9.95
N CYS A 135 2.64 1.51 11.07
CA CYS A 135 3.84 2.32 11.30
C CYS A 135 4.92 2.04 10.25
N ARG A 136 5.19 0.76 9.94
CA ARG A 136 6.21 0.38 8.96
C ARG A 136 5.84 0.84 7.56
N ILE A 137 4.64 0.50 7.07
CA ILE A 137 4.24 0.84 5.70
C ILE A 137 4.03 2.34 5.53
N GLY A 138 3.59 3.02 6.59
CA GLY A 138 3.51 4.48 6.62
C GLY A 138 4.88 5.16 6.54
N GLY A 139 5.89 4.65 7.27
CA GLY A 139 7.26 5.14 7.15
C GLY A 139 7.82 4.97 5.73
N ILE A 140 7.57 3.82 5.08
CA ILE A 140 7.97 3.59 3.68
C ILE A 140 7.29 4.60 2.76
N ALA A 141 5.98 4.85 2.94
CA ALA A 141 5.23 5.81 2.13
C ALA A 141 5.80 7.24 2.26
N VAL A 142 6.12 7.67 3.49
CA VAL A 142 6.73 8.98 3.75
C VAL A 142 8.09 9.11 3.07
N CYS A 143 8.96 8.09 3.19
CA CYS A 143 10.27 8.10 2.54
C CYS A 143 10.16 8.09 1.01
N LEU A 144 9.24 7.30 0.45
CA LEU A 144 9.00 7.24 -1.00
C LEU A 144 8.46 8.57 -1.54
N ALA A 145 7.47 9.17 -0.86
CA ALA A 145 6.97 10.49 -1.22
C ALA A 145 8.09 11.53 -1.17
N GLY A 146 8.91 11.51 -0.11
CA GLY A 146 10.07 12.38 0.00
C GLY A 146 11.11 12.17 -1.10
N HIS A 147 11.32 10.94 -1.54
CA HIS A 147 12.20 10.63 -2.67
C HIS A 147 11.68 11.24 -3.97
N ILE A 148 10.39 11.05 -4.29
CA ILE A 148 9.76 11.65 -5.49
C ILE A 148 9.80 13.18 -5.42
N SER A 149 9.54 13.76 -4.25
CA SER A 149 9.66 15.21 -4.00
C SER A 149 11.08 15.71 -4.21
N GLN A 150 12.11 14.98 -3.77
CA GLN A 150 13.51 15.35 -4.02
C GLN A 150 13.91 15.27 -5.50
N LEU A 151 13.26 14.39 -6.27
CA LEU A 151 13.38 14.37 -7.73
C LEU A 151 12.65 15.55 -8.40
N GLY A 152 11.83 16.29 -7.65
CA GLY A 152 11.16 17.52 -8.10
C GLY A 152 9.70 17.33 -8.49
N TRP A 153 9.08 16.17 -8.20
CA TRP A 153 7.66 15.90 -8.45
C TRP A 153 6.82 15.99 -7.19
N SER A 154 5.59 16.49 -7.30
CA SER A 154 4.68 16.54 -6.16
C SER A 154 4.30 15.12 -5.75
N ALA A 155 4.50 14.78 -4.48
CA ALA A 155 4.11 13.49 -3.93
C ALA A 155 3.62 13.64 -2.49
N THR A 156 2.61 12.87 -2.11
CA THR A 156 2.03 12.91 -0.78
C THR A 156 1.77 11.50 -0.27
N ALA A 157 2.29 11.20 0.92
CA ALA A 157 1.99 9.96 1.62
C ALA A 157 0.64 10.06 2.33
N HIS A 158 -0.19 9.04 2.19
CA HIS A 158 -1.45 8.84 2.90
C HIS A 158 -1.33 7.56 3.71
N VAL A 159 -1.40 7.71 5.04
CA VAL A 159 -1.16 6.64 6.01
C VAL A 159 -2.34 6.53 6.98
N ARG A 160 -2.37 5.48 7.81
CA ARG A 160 -3.48 5.25 8.75
C ARG A 160 -3.80 6.45 9.65
N ALA A 161 -2.77 7.16 10.12
CA ALA A 161 -2.90 8.32 11.01
C ALA A 161 -3.21 9.64 10.28
N ALA A 162 -2.88 9.72 8.99
CA ALA A 162 -2.91 10.95 8.20
C ALA A 162 -3.07 10.59 6.72
N GLY A 163 -4.31 10.33 6.31
CA GLY A 163 -4.65 9.97 4.94
C GLY A 163 -5.92 10.67 4.50
N SER A 164 -6.06 10.85 3.20
CA SER A 164 -7.21 11.51 2.57
C SER A 164 -7.69 10.77 1.33
N VAL A 165 -7.28 9.51 1.19
CA VAL A 165 -7.63 8.62 0.07
C VAL A 165 -8.14 7.27 0.57
N ASP A 166 -9.02 6.65 -0.21
CA ASP A 166 -9.50 5.28 -0.03
C ASP A 166 -8.42 4.28 -0.45
N ALA A 167 -7.50 3.96 0.48
CA ALA A 167 -6.44 2.99 0.25
C ALA A 167 -6.98 1.62 -0.17
N GLY A 168 -8.16 1.24 0.32
CA GLY A 168 -8.81 -0.02 -0.03
C GLY A 168 -9.17 -0.06 -1.52
N ARG A 169 -9.87 0.96 -2.01
CA ARG A 169 -10.20 1.12 -3.44
C ARG A 169 -8.95 1.16 -4.30
N LEU A 170 -7.98 1.99 -3.93
CA LEU A 170 -6.74 2.11 -4.70
C LEU A 170 -5.98 0.77 -4.75
N SER A 171 -6.01 -0.04 -3.69
CA SER A 171 -5.41 -1.39 -3.71
C SER A 171 -6.07 -2.36 -4.68
N VAL A 172 -7.38 -2.19 -4.95
CA VAL A 172 -8.10 -2.97 -5.96
C VAL A 172 -7.71 -2.49 -7.35
N LEU A 173 -7.74 -1.18 -7.58
CA LEU A 173 -7.38 -0.56 -8.87
C LEU A 173 -5.92 -0.84 -9.26
N ALA A 174 -5.02 -0.86 -8.28
CA ALA A 174 -3.60 -1.18 -8.44
C ALA A 174 -3.29 -2.68 -8.59
N GLY A 175 -4.32 -3.54 -8.62
CA GLY A 175 -4.14 -4.98 -8.84
C GLY A 175 -3.52 -5.73 -7.66
N LEU A 176 -3.70 -5.26 -6.42
CA LEU A 176 -3.19 -5.94 -5.23
C LEU A 176 -4.25 -6.82 -4.57
N ASN A 177 -5.49 -6.35 -4.52
CA ASN A 177 -6.57 -7.02 -3.82
C ASN A 177 -7.78 -7.24 -4.72
N VAL A 178 -8.53 -8.31 -4.45
CA VAL A 178 -9.87 -8.54 -4.98
C VAL A 178 -10.86 -8.09 -3.92
N ARG A 179 -11.88 -7.32 -4.33
CA ARG A 179 -12.99 -6.96 -3.45
C ARG A 179 -14.18 -7.87 -3.68
N ILE A 180 -14.68 -8.49 -2.63
CA ILE A 180 -15.96 -9.22 -2.63
C ILE A 180 -16.84 -8.51 -1.60
N GLU A 181 -17.99 -8.00 -2.05
CA GLU A 181 -18.84 -7.11 -1.25
C GLU A 181 -17.99 -5.95 -0.70
N ASP A 182 -17.85 -5.80 0.62
CA ASP A 182 -17.05 -4.73 1.22
C ASP A 182 -15.69 -5.19 1.75
N GLN A 183 -15.36 -6.48 1.61
CA GLN A 183 -14.11 -7.05 2.12
C GLN A 183 -13.04 -7.15 1.03
N LEU A 184 -11.80 -6.94 1.45
CA LEU A 184 -10.61 -7.05 0.61
C LEU A 184 -9.90 -8.37 0.85
N TYR A 185 -9.57 -9.07 -0.23
CA TYR A 185 -8.84 -10.33 -0.20
C TYR A 185 -7.57 -10.21 -1.02
N ASN A 186 -6.44 -10.59 -0.41
CA ASN A 186 -5.18 -10.71 -1.13
C ASN A 186 -4.97 -12.16 -1.59
N PRO A 187 -4.53 -12.39 -2.84
CA PRO A 187 -4.31 -13.75 -3.36
C PRO A 187 -3.26 -14.56 -2.59
N PHE A 188 -2.29 -13.89 -1.94
CA PHE A 188 -1.15 -14.56 -1.30
C PHE A 188 -1.09 -14.36 0.22
N ILE A 189 -1.63 -13.26 0.73
CA ILE A 189 -1.53 -12.86 2.13
C ILE A 189 -2.79 -13.23 2.89
N ALA A 190 -2.64 -14.12 3.89
CA ALA A 190 -3.75 -14.63 4.71
C ALA A 190 -3.78 -14.07 6.14
N ARG A 191 -2.65 -13.54 6.64
CA ARG A 191 -2.49 -13.09 8.03
C ARG A 191 -3.04 -11.68 8.32
N GLY A 192 -3.67 -11.05 7.33
CA GLY A 192 -3.98 -9.62 7.35
C GLY A 192 -2.85 -8.79 6.75
N PHE A 193 -3.17 -7.55 6.41
CA PHE A 193 -2.24 -6.60 5.82
C PHE A 193 -2.63 -5.16 6.17
N SER A 194 -1.64 -4.28 6.10
CA SER A 194 -1.80 -2.83 6.20
C SER A 194 -1.49 -2.18 4.87
N LEU A 195 -2.14 -1.04 4.61
CA LEU A 195 -1.98 -0.28 3.37
C LEU A 195 -1.48 1.14 3.68
N ALA A 196 -0.62 1.64 2.79
CA ALA A 196 -0.37 3.07 2.64
C ALA A 196 -0.33 3.42 1.16
N VAL A 197 -0.55 4.69 0.84
CA VAL A 197 -0.58 5.18 -0.53
C VAL A 197 0.34 6.38 -0.68
N VAL A 198 1.05 6.48 -1.80
CA VAL A 198 1.69 7.73 -2.24
C VAL A 198 0.96 8.21 -3.49
N THR A 199 0.31 9.36 -3.43
CA THR A 199 -0.24 10.02 -4.62
C THR A 199 0.80 10.97 -5.20
N THR A 200 0.84 11.11 -6.53
CA THR A 200 1.86 11.94 -7.19
C THR A 200 1.45 12.44 -8.58
N ASP A 201 2.10 13.52 -9.04
CA ASP A 201 2.13 13.96 -10.44
C ASP A 201 3.28 13.34 -11.25
N TYR A 202 4.07 12.44 -10.65
CA TYR A 202 5.13 11.70 -11.33
C TYR A 202 4.53 10.64 -12.25
N VAL A 203 4.72 10.84 -13.56
CA VAL A 203 4.17 9.95 -14.60
C VAL A 203 4.78 8.55 -14.50
N LEU A 204 3.90 7.55 -14.37
CA LEU A 204 4.23 6.14 -14.15
C LEU A 204 3.36 5.24 -15.03
N GLU A 205 3.89 4.09 -15.45
CA GLU A 205 3.05 3.02 -15.98
C GLU A 205 2.21 2.39 -14.85
N VAL A 206 0.96 2.05 -15.17
CA VAL A 206 -0.03 1.54 -14.21
C VAL A 206 -0.28 0.05 -14.35
N ASP A 207 -0.57 -0.59 -13.23
CA ASP A 207 -1.04 -1.97 -13.15
C ASP A 207 -2.53 -2.08 -13.51
N GLN A 208 -2.98 -3.33 -13.68
CA GLN A 208 -4.37 -3.65 -13.97
C GLN A 208 -5.04 -4.31 -12.77
N PRO A 209 -6.34 -4.03 -12.51
CA PRO A 209 -7.08 -4.68 -11.45
C PRO A 209 -7.12 -6.21 -11.60
N LEU A 210 -7.15 -6.92 -10.47
CA LEU A 210 -7.24 -8.39 -10.46
C LEU A 210 -8.67 -8.86 -10.77
N ALA A 211 -8.80 -9.96 -11.51
CA ALA A 211 -10.06 -10.68 -11.66
C ALA A 211 -10.36 -11.50 -10.39
N ASP A 212 -11.64 -11.77 -10.08
CA ASP A 212 -12.04 -12.57 -8.91
C ASP A 212 -11.36 -13.94 -8.85
N LYS A 213 -11.15 -14.56 -10.02
CA LYS A 213 -10.46 -15.85 -10.16
C LYS A 213 -8.99 -15.81 -9.71
N ALA A 214 -8.38 -14.63 -9.53
CA ALA A 214 -7.03 -14.48 -8.98
C ALA A 214 -6.89 -15.05 -7.57
N LEU A 215 -7.97 -15.06 -6.77
CA LEU A 215 -7.99 -15.66 -5.44
C LEU A 215 -7.75 -17.19 -5.45
N ARG A 216 -7.90 -17.83 -6.61
CA ARG A 216 -7.70 -19.27 -6.80
C ARG A 216 -6.37 -19.60 -7.50
N ALA A 217 -5.44 -18.64 -7.61
CA ALA A 217 -4.24 -18.78 -8.42
C ALA A 217 -3.07 -19.55 -7.77
N LYS A 218 -3.25 -20.11 -6.56
CA LYS A 218 -2.22 -20.92 -5.86
C LYS A 218 -2.04 -22.32 -6.46
N GLY A 219 -1.61 -22.38 -7.72
CA GLY A 219 -1.34 -23.62 -8.45
C GLY A 219 0.06 -24.19 -8.20
N VAL A 220 0.45 -25.19 -9.00
CA VAL A 220 1.77 -25.86 -8.89
C VAL A 220 2.94 -24.88 -8.98
N GLY A 221 2.87 -23.89 -9.87
CA GLY A 221 3.91 -22.87 -10.02
C GLY A 221 4.15 -22.06 -8.75
N TYR A 222 3.09 -21.76 -7.99
CA TYR A 222 3.19 -21.09 -6.69
C TYR A 222 3.88 -21.97 -5.64
N TRP A 223 3.52 -23.25 -5.57
CA TRP A 223 4.14 -24.20 -4.63
C TRP A 223 5.61 -24.51 -4.93
N LEU A 224 6.02 -24.38 -6.19
CA LEU A 224 7.42 -24.58 -6.59
C LEU A 224 8.25 -23.30 -6.59
N GLY A 225 7.67 -22.13 -6.31
CA GLY A 225 8.39 -20.86 -6.39
C GLY A 225 8.86 -20.54 -7.81
N ARG A 226 8.01 -20.86 -8.81
CA ARG A 226 8.33 -20.64 -10.23
C ARG A 226 8.72 -19.17 -10.43
N ASN A 227 9.79 -18.94 -11.20
CA ASN A 227 10.42 -17.62 -11.45
C ASN A 227 11.22 -17.03 -10.28
N GLY A 228 11.55 -17.81 -9.26
CA GLY A 228 12.34 -17.32 -8.10
C GLY A 228 11.51 -16.57 -7.06
N ALA A 229 10.18 -16.65 -7.14
CA ALA A 229 9.27 -16.12 -6.14
C ALA A 229 9.23 -17.02 -4.89
N THR A 230 8.90 -16.44 -3.73
CA THR A 230 8.68 -17.19 -2.48
C THR A 230 7.70 -18.34 -2.68
N SER A 231 8.14 -19.56 -2.38
CA SER A 231 7.30 -20.75 -2.50
C SER A 231 6.16 -20.72 -1.47
N GLY A 232 5.02 -21.30 -1.82
CA GLY A 232 3.96 -21.61 -0.85
C GLY A 232 4.42 -22.48 0.33
N ARG A 233 5.53 -23.21 0.19
CA ARG A 233 6.13 -24.05 1.26
C ARG A 233 6.88 -23.26 2.33
N GLU A 234 7.25 -22.01 2.02
CA GLU A 234 8.00 -21.13 2.92
C GLU A 234 7.08 -20.28 3.82
N ARG A 235 5.76 -20.36 3.61
CA ARG A 235 4.75 -19.56 4.32
C ARG A 235 4.09 -20.31 5.46
#